data_AF-A0A9Q6ZHB5-F1
#
_entry.id   AF-A0A9Q6ZHB5-F1
#
_cell.length_a   1.000
_cell.length_b   1.000
_cell.length_c   1.000
_cell.angle_alpha   90.00
_cell.angle_beta   90.00
_cell.angle_gamma   90.00
#
_symmetry.space_group_name_H-M   'P 1'
#
loop_
_entity.id
_entity.type
_entity.pdbx_description
1 polymer ?
#
loop_
_entity_poly.entity_id
_entity_poly.type
_entity_poly.pdbx_seq_one_letter_code
_entity_poly.pdbx_strand_id
1 'polypeptide(L)'
;MNSEPDYQIFFFVIFMGVWMSTLIYSPILTYLRKPKVFYSLLILSIIGIIYACFQIKVGWEHRRIIGILSPLLLFIFLLLYKIANLIALKKYNRPMYFSCRISTYLKLKEAEESTWLEWMMQAAITLGATLLWNVVVELVEDWVRI
;
A
#
# COMPACT_ATOMS: atom_id res chain seq x y z
N MET A 1 13.13 -9.96 -24.82
CA MET A 1 13.13 -10.78 -23.60
C MET A 1 13.19 -9.79 -22.45
N ASN A 2 12.11 -9.58 -21.69
CA ASN A 2 12.13 -8.62 -20.59
C ASN A 2 12.95 -9.19 -19.44
N SER A 3 13.88 -8.40 -18.93
CA SER A 3 14.74 -8.71 -17.80
C SER A 3 13.96 -8.59 -16.47
N GLU A 4 14.37 -9.26 -15.39
CA GLU A 4 13.74 -9.09 -14.06
C GLU A 4 13.59 -7.62 -13.61
N PRO A 5 14.57 -6.71 -13.84
CA PRO A 5 14.43 -5.29 -13.59
C PRO A 5 13.22 -4.64 -14.27
N ASP A 6 12.92 -5.03 -15.52
CA ASP A 6 11.79 -4.48 -16.27
C ASP A 6 10.45 -4.80 -15.59
N TYR A 7 10.35 -5.99 -14.99
CA TYR A 7 9.15 -6.40 -14.27
C TYR A 7 9.03 -5.77 -12.89
N GLN A 8 10.16 -5.55 -12.18
CA GLN A 8 10.16 -4.80 -10.93
C GLN A 8 9.67 -3.37 -11.17
N ILE A 9 10.19 -2.70 -12.21
CA ILE A 9 9.77 -1.35 -12.60
C ILE A 9 8.30 -1.34 -13.01
N PHE A 10 7.86 -2.31 -13.81
CA PHE A 10 6.45 -2.41 -14.22
C PHE A 10 5.51 -2.59 -13.01
N PHE A 11 5.87 -3.47 -12.06
CA PHE A 11 5.12 -3.65 -10.82
C PHE A 11 5.12 -2.40 -9.95
N PHE A 12 6.27 -1.75 -9.81
CA PHE A 12 6.39 -0.49 -9.10
C PHE A 12 5.48 0.58 -9.71
N VAL A 13 5.44 0.70 -11.04
CA VAL A 13 4.57 1.66 -11.73
C VAL A 13 3.09 1.32 -11.52
N ILE A 14 2.68 0.05 -11.58
CA ILE A 14 1.29 -0.36 -11.28
C ILE A 14 0.94 -0.04 -9.84
N PHE A 15 1.81 -0.42 -8.91
CA PHE A 15 1.61 -0.15 -7.49
C PHE A 15 1.48 1.35 -7.24
N MET A 16 2.44 2.14 -7.72
CA MET A 16 2.39 3.59 -7.64
C MET A 16 1.15 4.15 -8.31
N GLY A 17 0.70 3.62 -9.45
CA GLY A 17 -0.54 4.04 -10.08
C GLY A 17 -1.76 3.80 -9.19
N VAL A 18 -1.90 2.60 -8.64
CA VAL A 18 -2.99 2.22 -7.74
C VAL A 18 -2.97 3.07 -6.47
N TRP A 19 -1.81 3.33 -5.88
CA TRP A 19 -1.74 4.04 -4.60
C TRP A 19 -1.61 5.54 -4.73
N MET A 20 -1.00 6.09 -5.78
CA MET A 20 -1.09 7.52 -6.10
C MET A 20 -2.52 7.88 -6.48
N SER A 21 -3.31 6.95 -7.03
CA SER A 21 -4.75 7.18 -7.21
C SER A 21 -5.44 7.49 -5.87
N THR A 22 -4.92 7.05 -4.72
CA THR A 22 -5.47 7.41 -3.41
C THR A 22 -5.21 8.88 -3.01
N LEU A 23 -4.21 9.54 -3.58
CA LEU A 23 -3.98 10.99 -3.43
C LEU A 23 -4.96 11.82 -4.27
N ILE A 24 -5.51 11.21 -5.32
CA ILE A 24 -6.35 11.87 -6.33
C ILE A 24 -7.84 11.52 -6.12
N TYR A 25 -8.14 10.31 -5.65
CA TYR A 25 -9.47 9.69 -5.57
C TYR A 25 -9.74 9.10 -4.18
N SER A 26 -10.35 9.93 -3.32
CA SER A 26 -10.70 9.61 -1.92
C SER A 26 -11.64 8.38 -1.71
N PRO A 27 -12.60 8.05 -2.61
CA PRO A 27 -13.59 6.98 -2.32
C PRO A 27 -13.01 5.58 -2.12
N ILE A 28 -11.83 5.25 -2.68
CA ILE A 28 -11.20 3.93 -2.52
C ILE A 28 -10.98 3.59 -1.05
N LEU A 29 -10.67 4.58 -0.22
CA LEU A 29 -10.31 4.35 1.18
C LEU A 29 -11.53 4.36 2.10
N THR A 30 -12.66 4.89 1.62
CA THR A 30 -13.98 4.66 2.22
C THR A 30 -14.32 3.17 2.27
N TYR A 31 -13.88 2.39 1.28
CA TYR A 31 -14.04 0.93 1.33
C TYR A 31 -13.17 0.28 2.42
N LEU A 32 -11.95 0.77 2.66
CA LEU A 32 -11.08 0.27 3.73
C LEU A 32 -11.59 0.58 5.14
N ARG A 33 -12.55 1.50 5.30
CA ARG A 33 -13.24 1.69 6.59
C ARG A 33 -14.15 0.52 6.94
N LYS A 34 -14.66 -0.20 5.93
CA LYS A 34 -15.52 -1.36 6.16
C LYS A 34 -14.67 -2.49 6.74
N PRO A 35 -14.96 -2.97 7.97
CA PRO A 35 -14.13 -3.97 8.63
C PRO A 35 -13.95 -5.24 7.78
N LYS A 36 -15.02 -5.68 7.12
CA LYS A 36 -14.99 -6.84 6.22
C LYS A 36 -13.95 -6.68 5.12
N VAL A 37 -13.94 -5.54 4.41
CA VAL A 37 -13.00 -5.29 3.31
C VAL A 37 -11.57 -5.21 3.83
N PHE A 38 -11.35 -4.48 4.92
CA PHE A 38 -10.03 -4.36 5.53
C PHE A 38 -9.45 -5.73 5.93
N TYR A 39 -10.21 -6.53 6.67
CA TYR A 39 -9.75 -7.85 7.12
C TYR A 39 -9.59 -8.84 5.95
N SER A 40 -10.46 -8.80 4.94
CA SER A 40 -10.28 -9.63 3.74
C SER A 40 -8.99 -9.31 3.02
N LEU A 41 -8.66 -8.03 2.81
CA LEU A 41 -7.41 -7.61 2.17
C LEU A 41 -6.19 -7.95 3.04
N LEU A 42 -6.31 -7.82 4.37
CA LEU A 42 -5.25 -8.19 5.30
C LEU A 42 -4.95 -9.69 5.24
N ILE A 43 -5.98 -10.53 5.31
CA ILE A 43 -5.85 -11.99 5.20
C ILE A 43 -5.25 -12.36 3.83
N LEU A 44 -5.74 -11.74 2.75
CA LEU A 44 -5.21 -11.97 1.40
C LEU A 44 -3.71 -11.63 1.31
N SER A 45 -3.29 -10.50 1.91
CA SER A 45 -1.88 -10.11 1.95
C SER A 45 -1.01 -11.11 2.71
N ILE A 46 -1.48 -11.61 3.86
CA ILE A 46 -0.75 -12.61 4.66
C ILE A 46 -0.65 -13.95 3.91
N ILE A 47 -1.76 -14.43 3.34
CA ILE A 47 -1.77 -15.66 2.53
C ILE A 47 -0.83 -15.52 1.34
N GLY A 48 -0.84 -14.36 0.67
CA GLY A 48 0.07 -14.05 -0.43
C GLY A 48 1.54 -14.09 -0.03
N ILE A 49 1.90 -13.51 1.13
CA ILE A 49 3.27 -13.59 1.68
C ILE A 49 3.65 -15.05 1.94
N ILE A 50 2.79 -15.83 2.62
CA ILE A 50 3.05 -17.24 2.93
C ILE A 50 3.27 -18.04 1.64
N TYR A 51 2.38 -17.86 0.66
CA TYR A 51 2.47 -18.53 -0.64
C TYR A 51 3.77 -18.17 -1.38
N ALA A 52 4.16 -16.90 -1.37
CA ALA A 52 5.41 -16.44 -1.97
C ALA A 52 6.63 -17.09 -1.29
N CYS A 53 6.64 -17.18 0.04
CA CYS A 53 7.69 -17.88 0.78
C CYS A 53 7.80 -19.38 0.42
N PHE A 54 6.67 -20.06 0.17
CA PHE A 54 6.69 -21.45 -0.29
C PHE A 54 7.26 -21.60 -1.70
N GLN A 55 6.93 -20.69 -2.63
CA GLN A 55 7.48 -20.74 -4.00
C GLN A 55 9.01 -20.63 -4.03
N ILE A 56 9.60 -19.84 -3.11
CA ILE A 56 11.06 -19.73 -2.96
C ILE A 56 11.67 -21.10 -2.64
N LYS A 57 11.07 -21.84 -1.69
CA LYS A 57 11.56 -23.16 -1.26
C LYS A 57 11.46 -24.22 -2.34
N VAL A 58 10.44 -24.15 -3.21
CA VAL A 58 10.19 -25.15 -4.25
C VAL A 58 11.06 -24.90 -5.50
N GLY A 59 11.92 -23.87 -5.48
CA GLY A 59 12.88 -23.65 -6.57
C GLY A 59 12.24 -23.12 -7.84
N TRP A 60 11.09 -22.45 -7.79
CA TRP A 60 10.53 -21.77 -8.95
C TRP A 60 11.39 -20.53 -9.22
N GLU A 61 12.42 -20.69 -10.05
CA GLU A 61 13.55 -19.76 -10.16
C GLU A 61 13.22 -18.42 -10.78
N HIS A 62 12.10 -18.27 -11.48
CA HIS A 62 12.03 -17.18 -12.44
C HIS A 62 11.56 -15.83 -11.93
N ARG A 63 10.94 -15.69 -10.73
CA ARG A 63 10.45 -14.38 -10.19
C ARG A 63 10.24 -14.34 -8.67
N ARG A 64 11.20 -14.79 -7.86
CA ARG A 64 11.04 -14.92 -6.40
C ARG A 64 10.76 -13.58 -5.69
N ILE A 65 11.45 -12.53 -6.13
CA ILE A 65 11.46 -11.22 -5.47
C ILE A 65 10.10 -10.51 -5.64
N ILE A 66 9.55 -10.52 -6.86
CA ILE A 66 8.28 -9.85 -7.20
C ILE A 66 7.09 -10.53 -6.49
N GLY A 67 7.12 -11.86 -6.36
CA GLY A 67 6.06 -12.63 -5.70
C GLY A 67 5.87 -12.30 -4.23
N ILE A 68 6.96 -12.00 -3.50
CA ILE A 68 6.93 -11.62 -2.07
C ILE A 68 6.62 -10.13 -1.91
N LEU A 69 7.25 -9.31 -2.75
CA LEU A 69 7.17 -7.86 -2.68
C LEU A 69 5.73 -7.35 -2.75
N SER A 70 4.93 -7.85 -3.70
CA SER A 70 3.55 -7.39 -3.90
C SER A 70 2.63 -7.57 -2.67
N PRO A 71 2.50 -8.79 -2.09
CA PRO A 71 1.63 -8.99 -0.93
C PRO A 71 2.20 -8.34 0.35
N LEU A 72 3.53 -8.27 0.51
CA LEU A 72 4.16 -7.58 1.65
C LEU A 72 3.87 -6.09 1.65
N LEU A 73 3.90 -5.48 0.47
CA LEU A 73 3.67 -4.06 0.29
C LEU A 73 2.20 -3.68 0.53
N LEU A 74 1.26 -4.52 0.10
CA LEU A 74 -0.15 -4.41 0.47
C LEU A 74 -0.32 -4.51 1.99
N PHE A 75 0.36 -5.46 2.64
CA PHE A 75 0.31 -5.62 4.10
C PHE A 75 0.81 -4.36 4.83
N ILE A 76 1.97 -3.83 4.45
CA ILE A 76 2.55 -2.61 5.01
C ILE A 76 1.59 -1.43 4.83
N PHE A 77 1.03 -1.26 3.63
CA PHE A 77 0.06 -0.21 3.36
C PHE A 77 -1.14 -0.29 4.32
N LEU A 78 -1.72 -1.49 4.49
CA LEU A 78 -2.88 -1.70 5.37
C LEU A 78 -2.54 -1.40 6.84
N LEU A 79 -1.33 -1.72 7.30
CA LEU A 79 -0.85 -1.36 8.64
C LEU A 79 -0.73 0.15 8.81
N LEU A 80 -0.04 0.84 7.88
CA LEU A 80 0.11 2.30 7.93
C LEU A 80 -1.24 3.01 7.91
N TYR A 81 -2.17 2.54 7.06
CA TYR A 81 -3.55 3.03 7.04
C TYR A 81 -4.25 2.85 8.40
N LYS A 82 -4.13 1.67 9.01
CA LYS A 82 -4.77 1.40 10.30
C LYS A 82 -4.23 2.32 11.40
N ILE A 83 -2.91 2.54 11.42
CA ILE A 83 -2.24 3.45 12.36
C ILE A 83 -2.76 4.88 12.16
N ALA A 84 -2.75 5.39 10.94
CA ALA A 84 -3.25 6.73 10.64
C ALA A 84 -4.73 6.90 11.00
N ASN A 85 -5.55 5.88 10.74
CA ASN A 85 -6.96 5.90 11.14
C ASN A 85 -7.15 5.91 12.67
N LEU A 86 -6.31 5.20 13.43
CA LEU A 86 -6.34 5.26 14.90
C LEU A 86 -5.92 6.64 15.42
N ILE A 87 -4.91 7.27 14.81
CA ILE A 87 -4.49 8.64 15.15
C ILE A 87 -5.63 9.62 14.89
N ALA A 88 -6.28 9.53 13.72
CA ALA A 88 -7.43 10.37 13.39
C ALA A 88 -8.60 10.15 14.37
N LEU A 89 -8.91 8.89 14.68
CA LEU A 89 -9.98 8.55 15.63
C LEU A 89 -9.69 9.13 17.02
N LYS A 90 -8.45 9.04 17.50
CA LYS A 90 -8.06 9.59 18.81
C LYS A 90 -8.12 11.13 18.84
N LYS A 91 -7.78 11.79 17.74
CA LYS A 91 -7.66 13.25 17.69
C LYS A 91 -8.96 13.97 17.33
N TYR A 92 -9.74 13.38 16.42
CA TYR A 92 -10.92 14.00 15.82
C TYR A 92 -12.23 13.28 16.15
N ASN A 93 -12.17 12.16 16.88
CA ASN A 93 -13.32 11.30 17.20
C ASN A 93 -14.10 10.83 15.95
N ARG A 94 -13.41 10.73 14.81
CA ARG A 94 -13.95 10.24 13.54
C ARG A 94 -12.87 9.48 12.76
N PRO A 95 -13.26 8.61 11.81
CA PRO A 95 -12.31 7.98 10.92
C PRO A 95 -11.49 9.01 10.14
N MET A 96 -10.30 8.61 9.71
CA MET A 96 -9.46 9.43 8.85
C MET A 96 -10.18 9.74 7.54
N TYR A 97 -10.29 11.03 7.23
CA TYR A 97 -10.75 11.49 5.92
C TYR A 97 -9.58 11.66 4.97
N PHE A 98 -9.78 11.21 3.73
CA PHE A 98 -8.80 11.39 2.69
C PHE A 98 -9.05 12.68 1.97
N SER A 99 -8.00 13.49 1.93
CA SER A 99 -8.01 14.80 1.33
C SER A 99 -7.89 14.68 -0.17
N CYS A 100 -8.75 15.39 -0.89
CA CYS A 100 -8.65 15.60 -2.33
C CYS A 100 -8.10 17.00 -2.65
N ARG A 101 -7.21 17.56 -1.81
CA ARG A 101 -6.61 18.90 -2.04
C ARG A 101 -5.94 19.05 -3.42
N ILE A 102 -5.53 17.95 -4.04
CA ILE A 102 -4.86 17.90 -5.34
C ILE A 102 -5.87 17.70 -6.49
N SER A 103 -7.11 17.30 -6.20
CA SER A 103 -8.14 16.98 -7.19
C SER A 103 -9.45 17.73 -6.89
N THR A 104 -9.78 18.71 -7.72
CA THR A 104 -11.04 19.46 -7.65
C THR A 104 -12.23 18.75 -8.30
N TYR A 105 -12.02 17.56 -8.89
CA TYR A 105 -13.02 16.88 -9.71
C TYR A 105 -14.12 16.17 -8.92
N LEU A 106 -13.93 15.93 -7.62
CA LEU A 106 -14.91 15.27 -6.76
C LEU A 106 -15.20 16.12 -5.54
N LYS A 107 -16.36 16.78 -5.54
CA LYS A 107 -16.91 17.46 -4.36
C LYS A 107 -17.42 16.42 -3.36
N LEU A 108 -16.49 15.83 -2.62
CA LEU A 108 -16.78 14.98 -1.48
C LEU A 108 -16.70 15.83 -0.20
N LYS A 109 -17.81 15.96 0.50
CA LYS A 109 -17.89 16.72 1.77
C LYS A 109 -16.83 16.26 2.79
N GLU A 110 -16.57 14.96 2.86
CA GLU A 110 -15.50 14.40 3.73
C GLU A 110 -14.09 14.88 3.31
N ALA A 111 -13.84 15.05 2.02
CA ALA A 111 -12.56 15.54 1.52
C ALA A 111 -12.37 17.04 1.80
N GLU A 112 -13.45 17.82 1.82
CA GLU A 112 -13.46 19.23 2.22
C GLU A 112 -13.20 19.40 3.72
N GLU A 113 -13.75 18.49 4.54
CA GLU A 113 -13.54 18.46 6.00
C GLU A 113 -12.17 17.87 6.41
N SER A 114 -11.36 17.42 5.44
CA SER A 114 -10.04 16.85 5.70
C SER A 114 -9.06 17.90 6.25
N THR A 115 -8.42 17.56 7.36
CA THR A 115 -7.43 18.40 8.01
C THR A 115 -6.07 18.30 7.33
N TRP A 116 -5.20 19.28 7.57
CA TRP A 116 -3.80 19.23 7.13
C TRP A 116 -3.04 18.01 7.66
N LEU A 117 -3.33 17.60 8.91
CA LEU A 117 -2.73 16.39 9.47
C LEU A 117 -3.17 15.14 8.70
N GLU A 118 -4.45 15.02 8.36
CA GLU A 118 -4.96 13.90 7.55
C GLU A 118 -4.34 13.87 6.16
N TRP A 119 -4.14 15.03 5.53
CA TRP A 119 -3.39 15.12 4.27
C TRP A 119 -1.93 14.67 4.43
N MET A 120 -1.24 15.07 5.51
CA MET A 120 0.13 14.60 5.77
C MET A 120 0.20 13.11 6.06
N MET A 121 -0.76 12.55 6.81
CA MET A 121 -0.87 11.11 7.05
C MET A 121 -1.09 10.35 5.74
N GLN A 122 -1.96 10.87 4.86
CA GLN A 122 -2.20 10.29 3.54
C GLN A 122 -0.92 10.30 2.69
N ALA A 123 -0.22 11.45 2.62
CA ALA A 123 1.06 11.54 1.94
C ALA A 123 2.11 10.59 2.53
N ALA A 124 2.17 10.46 3.86
CA ALA A 124 3.09 9.57 4.54
C ALA A 124 2.77 8.08 4.29
N ILE A 125 1.50 7.69 4.20
CA ILE A 125 1.12 6.33 3.82
C ILE A 125 1.59 6.05 2.39
N THR A 126 1.29 6.94 1.44
CA THR A 126 1.64 6.74 0.03
C THR A 126 3.15 6.72 -0.18
N LEU A 127 3.86 7.78 0.27
CA LEU A 127 5.31 7.90 0.12
C LEU A 127 6.06 6.89 0.99
N GLY A 128 5.56 6.62 2.19
CA GLY A 128 6.14 5.63 3.09
C GLY A 128 6.10 4.24 2.49
N ALA A 129 4.98 3.84 1.87
CA ALA A 129 4.90 2.57 1.15
C ALA A 129 5.89 2.50 -0.03
N THR A 130 6.08 3.61 -0.76
CA THR A 130 7.07 3.72 -1.84
C THR A 130 8.51 3.60 -1.36
N LEU A 131 8.87 4.29 -0.26
CA LEU A 131 10.21 4.21 0.31
C LEU A 131 10.50 2.80 0.85
N LEU A 132 9.50 2.20 1.49
CA LEU A 132 9.57 0.81 1.96
C LEU A 132 9.72 -0.18 0.80
N TRP A 133 9.15 0.08 -0.38
CA TRP A 133 9.43 -0.75 -1.56
C TRP A 133 10.92 -0.82 -1.87
N ASN A 134 11.59 0.34 -1.95
CA ASN A 134 13.02 0.38 -2.29
C ASN A 134 13.86 -0.35 -1.24
N VAL A 135 13.57 -0.14 0.04
CA VAL A 135 14.28 -0.83 1.14
C VAL A 135 14.02 -2.33 1.11
N VAL A 136 12.79 -2.77 0.83
CA VAL A 136 12.48 -4.21 0.77
C VAL A 136 13.12 -4.85 -0.46
N VAL A 137 13.15 -4.18 -1.62
CA VAL A 137 13.87 -4.70 -2.80
C VAL A 137 15.32 -4.96 -2.44
N GLU A 138 16.00 -4.00 -1.81
CA GLU A 138 17.39 -4.12 -1.39
C GLU A 138 17.59 -5.26 -0.38
N LEU A 139 16.75 -5.34 0.67
CA LEU A 139 16.81 -6.40 1.68
C LEU A 139 16.53 -7.80 1.12
N VAL A 140 15.57 -7.92 0.20
CA VAL A 140 15.21 -9.20 -0.41
C VAL A 140 16.28 -9.62 -1.42
N GLU A 141 16.85 -8.69 -2.17
CA GLU A 141 18.00 -8.98 -3.05
C GLU A 141 19.20 -9.48 -2.25
N ASP A 142 19.50 -8.85 -1.11
CA ASP A 142 20.56 -9.30 -0.21
C ASP A 142 20.27 -10.68 0.38
N TRP A 143 19.02 -10.95 0.77
CA TRP A 143 18.62 -12.25 1.31
C TRP A 143 18.66 -13.37 0.28
N VAL A 144 18.37 -13.08 -0.99
CA VAL A 144 18.43 -14.08 -2.09
C VAL A 144 19.87 -14.36 -2.53
N ARG A 145 20.82 -13.44 -2.28
CA ARG A 145 22.25 -13.63 -2.57
C ARG A 145 22.99 -14.52 -1.56
N ILE A 146 22.40 -14.78 -0.39
CA ILE A 146 22.94 -15.64 0.69
C ILE A 146 22.42 -17.07 0.53
#